data_AF-A0A7X0GPY3-F1
#
_entry.id   AF-A0A7X0GPY3-F1
#
_cell.length_a   1.000
_cell.length_b   1.000
_cell.length_c   1.000
_cell.angle_alpha   90.00
_cell.angle_beta   90.00
_cell.angle_gamma   90.00
#
_symmetry.space_group_name_H-M   'P 1'
#
loop_
_entity.id
_entity.type
_entity.pdbx_description
1 polymer ?
#
loop_
_entity_poly.entity_id
_entity_poly.type
_entity_poly.pdbx_seq_one_letter_code
_entity_poly.pdbx_strand_id
1 'polypeptide(L)'
;MLSADPKDADSLLRAIRRHSARGWHPRVVVPLNDWTVDSANVVNRTLGLGGLDATAVTNARNKHAMKRALLAAGVRTPRSRLVQSEEELLDAVEDLGLPVVVKPYDFGGSGGVVLATTREEALAGLAESKGVIAQYGAAFNILGDKYLVEQFVDSDDEVSVEVLCGAGRARVLAVTEKYLSPRPWFAELAHLVPSHRTGDAALTDLAVRACVALGVDRGLAHVEIKFGADGTPWVIEVAARPGGDGIMDQVERAYELNPYRLHVGSYLGIDLLDTVAAATPVRTSAIAFLKAAPGRILDVLDGKPLPPEVRSVNIAAKPGDVSHAAKNWSTREGLIELEWDELFDARTPLPVTVAKDLSDQIFVTGEAAGA
;
A
#
# COMPACT_ATOMS: atom_id res chain seq x y z
N MET A 1 -17.21 -9.27 -20.40
CA MET A 1 -16.77 -9.15 -18.99
C MET A 1 -17.18 -10.43 -18.26
N LEU A 2 -16.29 -11.06 -17.51
CA LEU A 2 -16.60 -12.24 -16.70
C LEU A 2 -17.45 -11.79 -15.49
N SER A 3 -18.61 -12.41 -15.27
CA SER A 3 -19.41 -12.19 -14.06
C SER A 3 -19.00 -13.22 -13.01
N ALA A 4 -18.17 -12.78 -12.06
CA ALA A 4 -17.61 -13.55 -10.95
C ALA A 4 -17.17 -12.61 -9.82
N ASP A 5 -17.05 -13.14 -8.60
CA ASP A 5 -16.34 -12.43 -7.53
C ASP A 5 -14.83 -12.62 -7.74
N PRO A 6 -14.04 -11.54 -7.95
CA PRO A 6 -12.61 -11.66 -8.16
C PRO A 6 -11.83 -12.17 -6.93
N LYS A 7 -12.45 -12.19 -5.75
CA LYS A 7 -11.84 -12.69 -4.50
C LYS A 7 -12.12 -14.18 -4.24
N ASP A 8 -12.99 -14.79 -5.03
CA ASP A 8 -13.38 -16.21 -4.90
C ASP A 8 -12.88 -17.00 -6.13
N ALA A 9 -11.87 -17.83 -5.91
CA ALA A 9 -11.29 -18.68 -6.95
C ALA A 9 -12.32 -19.64 -7.56
N ASP A 10 -13.24 -20.19 -6.79
CA ASP A 10 -14.28 -21.09 -7.31
C ASP A 10 -15.30 -20.34 -8.15
N SER A 11 -15.66 -19.12 -7.75
CA SER A 11 -16.49 -18.21 -8.56
C SER A 11 -15.85 -17.92 -9.91
N LEU A 12 -14.55 -17.59 -9.91
CA LEU A 12 -13.76 -17.37 -11.11
C LEU A 12 -13.69 -18.62 -11.99
N LEU A 13 -13.38 -19.79 -11.43
CA LEU A 13 -13.29 -21.05 -12.17
C LEU A 13 -14.64 -21.42 -12.81
N ARG A 14 -15.76 -21.26 -12.10
CA ARG A 14 -17.11 -21.48 -12.67
C ARG A 14 -17.38 -20.52 -13.83
N ALA A 15 -17.04 -19.24 -13.69
CA ALA A 15 -17.24 -18.26 -14.75
C ALA A 15 -16.35 -18.54 -15.98
N ILE A 16 -15.10 -18.93 -15.77
CA ILE A 16 -14.16 -19.31 -16.82
C ILE A 16 -14.67 -20.54 -17.57
N ARG A 17 -15.11 -21.60 -16.88
CA ARG A 17 -15.67 -22.81 -17.52
C ARG A 17 -16.83 -22.48 -18.47
N ARG A 18 -17.74 -21.58 -18.08
CA ARG A 18 -18.85 -21.11 -18.94
C ARG A 18 -18.37 -20.42 -20.22
N HIS A 19 -17.28 -19.66 -20.14
CA HIS A 19 -16.70 -18.97 -21.30
C HIS A 19 -15.85 -19.90 -22.16
N SER A 20 -15.16 -20.87 -21.55
CA SER A 20 -14.42 -21.92 -22.24
C SER A 20 -15.32 -22.81 -23.08
N ALA A 21 -16.55 -23.08 -22.64
CA ALA A 21 -17.57 -23.76 -23.45
C ALA A 21 -17.94 -22.97 -24.74
N ARG A 22 -17.60 -21.67 -24.80
CA ARG A 22 -17.79 -20.80 -25.97
C ARG A 22 -16.49 -20.56 -26.74
N GLY A 23 -15.42 -21.31 -26.46
CA GLY A 23 -14.11 -21.19 -27.10
C GLY A 23 -13.17 -20.13 -26.51
N TRP A 24 -13.53 -19.49 -25.39
CA TRP A 24 -12.71 -18.46 -24.76
C TRP A 24 -11.91 -19.03 -23.59
N HIS A 25 -10.58 -19.01 -23.70
CA HIS A 25 -9.66 -19.50 -22.67
C HIS A 25 -8.72 -18.38 -22.22
N PRO A 26 -8.59 -18.12 -20.90
CA PRO A 26 -7.63 -17.15 -20.41
C PRO A 26 -6.20 -17.63 -20.67
N ARG A 27 -5.31 -16.71 -21.02
CA ARG A 27 -3.87 -16.98 -21.08
C ARG A 27 -3.22 -16.95 -19.69
N VAL A 28 -3.70 -16.04 -18.85
CA VAL A 28 -3.27 -15.85 -17.46
C VAL A 28 -4.34 -15.04 -16.73
N VAL A 29 -4.41 -15.17 -15.40
CA VAL A 29 -5.20 -14.33 -14.50
C VAL A 29 -4.24 -13.47 -13.69
N VAL A 30 -4.39 -12.15 -13.76
CA VAL A 30 -3.43 -11.20 -13.20
C VAL A 30 -4.08 -10.46 -12.03
N PRO A 31 -3.57 -10.59 -10.78
CA PRO A 31 -4.09 -9.85 -9.64
C PRO A 31 -3.67 -8.38 -9.70
N LEU A 32 -4.49 -7.47 -9.17
CA LEU A 32 -4.18 -6.03 -9.16
C LEU A 32 -4.18 -5.44 -7.75
N ASN A 33 -4.55 -6.21 -6.75
CA ASN A 33 -4.57 -5.79 -5.35
C ASN A 33 -4.43 -7.01 -4.43
N ASP A 34 -4.18 -6.74 -3.15
CA ASP A 34 -4.01 -7.72 -2.08
C ASP A 34 -5.07 -8.84 -2.08
N TRP A 35 -6.33 -8.46 -2.23
CA TRP A 35 -7.49 -9.35 -2.13
C TRP A 35 -7.66 -10.30 -3.31
N THR A 36 -6.92 -10.08 -4.39
CA THR A 36 -7.00 -10.88 -5.62
C THR A 36 -5.77 -11.74 -5.85
N VAL A 37 -4.68 -11.56 -5.08
CA VAL A 37 -3.44 -12.32 -5.27
C VAL A 37 -3.68 -13.82 -5.11
N ASP A 38 -4.33 -14.22 -4.03
CA ASP A 38 -4.58 -15.64 -3.73
C ASP A 38 -5.54 -16.27 -4.74
N SER A 39 -6.71 -15.64 -4.97
CA SER A 39 -7.72 -16.16 -5.90
C SER A 39 -7.19 -16.28 -7.33
N ALA A 40 -6.45 -15.27 -7.82
CA ALA A 40 -5.80 -15.33 -9.12
C ALA A 40 -4.76 -16.45 -9.18
N ASN A 41 -3.98 -16.64 -8.10
CA ASN A 41 -2.98 -17.70 -8.04
C ASN A 41 -3.61 -19.10 -8.06
N VAL A 42 -4.66 -19.32 -7.28
CA VAL A 42 -5.41 -20.60 -7.28
C VAL A 42 -5.95 -20.90 -8.67
N VAL A 43 -6.54 -19.91 -9.36
CA VAL A 43 -7.05 -20.08 -10.73
C VAL A 43 -5.91 -20.41 -11.70
N ASN A 44 -4.81 -19.66 -11.68
CA ASN A 44 -3.67 -19.90 -12.56
C ASN A 44 -3.10 -21.31 -12.36
N ARG A 45 -2.87 -21.72 -11.10
CA ARG A 45 -2.33 -23.04 -10.76
C ARG A 45 -3.28 -24.16 -11.17
N THR A 46 -4.59 -23.98 -10.95
CA THR A 46 -5.62 -24.96 -11.33
C THR A 46 -5.70 -25.17 -12.84
N LEU A 47 -5.52 -24.09 -13.62
CA LEU A 47 -5.62 -24.12 -15.08
C LEU A 47 -4.26 -24.32 -15.78
N GLY A 48 -3.16 -24.47 -15.02
CA GLY A 48 -1.82 -24.63 -15.59
C GLY A 48 -1.27 -23.38 -16.29
N LEU A 49 -1.71 -22.18 -15.88
CA LEU A 49 -1.33 -20.89 -16.48
C LEU A 49 -0.10 -20.25 -15.82
N GLY A 50 0.59 -20.99 -14.95
CA GLY A 50 1.65 -20.47 -14.09
C GLY A 50 1.11 -19.98 -12.75
N GLY A 51 1.66 -18.89 -12.23
CA GLY A 51 1.35 -18.35 -10.91
C GLY A 51 2.55 -18.41 -9.96
N LEU A 52 2.45 -17.64 -8.88
CA LEU A 52 3.39 -17.65 -7.77
C LEU A 52 3.36 -19.00 -7.05
N ASP A 53 4.46 -19.32 -6.35
CA ASP A 53 4.43 -20.41 -5.38
C ASP A 53 3.42 -20.11 -4.26
N ALA A 54 2.77 -21.13 -3.71
CA ALA A 54 1.80 -20.95 -2.63
C ALA A 54 2.43 -20.31 -1.38
N THR A 55 3.72 -20.61 -1.12
CA THR A 55 4.49 -19.99 -0.05
C THR A 55 4.70 -18.51 -0.32
N ALA A 56 4.94 -18.11 -1.58
CA ALA A 56 5.12 -16.70 -1.94
C ALA A 56 3.81 -15.91 -1.76
N VAL A 57 2.67 -16.49 -2.13
CA VAL A 57 1.34 -15.89 -1.84
C VAL A 57 1.14 -15.74 -0.34
N THR A 58 1.42 -16.78 0.45
CA THR A 58 1.30 -16.75 1.91
C THR A 58 2.19 -15.67 2.52
N ASN A 59 3.45 -15.61 2.10
CA ASN A 59 4.43 -14.64 2.54
C ASN A 59 4.04 -13.20 2.18
N ALA A 60 3.40 -12.97 1.03
CA ALA A 60 3.00 -11.64 0.59
C ALA A 60 1.67 -11.15 1.20
N ARG A 61 0.85 -12.05 1.78
CA ARG A 61 -0.46 -11.72 2.36
C ARG A 61 -0.48 -11.78 3.88
N ASN A 62 0.35 -12.63 4.49
CA ASN A 62 0.42 -12.78 5.93
C ASN A 62 1.65 -12.04 6.48
N LYS A 63 1.41 -10.95 7.22
CA LYS A 63 2.48 -10.13 7.79
C LYS A 63 3.42 -10.91 8.70
N HIS A 64 2.94 -11.90 9.46
CA HIS A 64 3.80 -12.73 10.30
C HIS A 64 4.71 -13.66 9.48
N ALA A 65 4.16 -14.31 8.45
CA ALA A 65 4.93 -15.18 7.55
C ALA A 65 6.00 -14.37 6.79
N MET A 66 5.62 -13.19 6.28
CA MET A 66 6.52 -12.22 5.66
C MET A 66 7.74 -11.93 6.54
N LYS A 67 7.50 -11.50 7.79
CA LYS A 67 8.56 -11.11 8.73
C LYS A 67 9.52 -12.26 9.00
N ARG A 68 8.99 -13.48 9.18
CA ARG A 68 9.81 -14.69 9.36
C ARG A 68 10.67 -14.99 8.14
N ALA A 69 10.11 -14.89 6.93
CA ALA A 69 10.84 -15.13 5.69
C ALA A 69 11.95 -14.09 5.47
N LEU A 70 11.67 -12.81 5.72
CA LEU A 70 12.66 -11.73 5.64
C LEU A 70 13.82 -11.97 6.63
N LEU A 71 13.51 -12.24 7.90
CA LEU A 71 14.53 -12.51 8.93
C LEU A 71 15.38 -13.74 8.59
N ALA A 72 14.76 -14.83 8.11
CA ALA A 72 15.46 -16.04 7.69
C ALA A 72 16.42 -15.79 6.52
N ALA A 73 16.11 -14.82 5.66
CA ALA A 73 16.96 -14.39 4.54
C ALA A 73 17.97 -13.29 4.92
N GLY A 74 18.04 -12.88 6.19
CA GLY A 74 18.89 -11.78 6.63
C GLY A 74 18.45 -10.40 6.12
N VAL A 75 17.20 -10.27 5.67
CA VAL A 75 16.60 -9.00 5.29
C VAL A 75 16.08 -8.30 6.54
N ARG A 76 16.56 -7.07 6.78
CA ARG A 76 16.22 -6.31 7.97
C ARG A 76 14.76 -5.89 7.95
N THR A 77 14.04 -6.27 9.01
CA THR A 77 12.65 -5.92 9.25
C THR A 77 12.42 -5.78 10.75
N PRO A 78 11.48 -4.94 11.21
CA PRO A 78 11.21 -4.79 12.64
C PRO A 78 10.81 -6.12 13.28
N ARG A 79 11.25 -6.33 14.53
CA ARG A 79 10.85 -7.49 15.33
C ARG A 79 9.34 -7.43 15.57
N SER A 80 8.68 -8.58 15.55
CA SER A 80 7.24 -8.64 15.78
C SER A 80 6.79 -9.91 16.49
N ARG A 81 5.64 -9.81 17.15
CA ARG A 81 4.94 -10.90 17.85
C ARG A 81 3.51 -10.98 17.35
N LEU A 82 3.05 -12.19 17.09
CA LEU A 82 1.65 -12.47 16.79
C LEU A 82 0.90 -12.64 18.11
N VAL A 83 -0.25 -11.99 18.26
CA VAL A 83 -1.06 -11.99 19.48
C VAL A 83 -2.54 -12.17 19.15
N GLN A 84 -3.28 -12.81 20.07
CA GLN A 84 -4.73 -13.03 19.99
C GLN A 84 -5.47 -12.56 21.25
N SER A 85 -4.75 -12.21 22.32
CA SER A 85 -5.32 -11.74 23.59
C SER A 85 -4.63 -10.47 24.08
N GLU A 86 -5.26 -9.81 25.06
CA GLU A 86 -4.66 -8.65 25.75
C GLU A 86 -3.43 -9.05 26.58
N GLU A 87 -3.44 -10.25 27.17
CA GLU A 87 -2.29 -10.79 27.90
C GLU A 87 -1.10 -11.01 26.96
N GLU A 88 -1.31 -11.67 25.83
CA GLU A 88 -0.26 -11.88 24.81
C GLU A 88 0.27 -10.56 24.24
N LEU A 89 -0.60 -9.55 24.09
CA LEU A 89 -0.20 -8.19 23.71
C LEU A 89 0.74 -7.58 24.74
N LEU A 90 0.42 -7.65 26.03
CA LEU A 90 1.25 -7.07 27.08
C LEU A 90 2.60 -7.80 27.19
N ASP A 91 2.62 -9.13 27.07
CA ASP A 91 3.85 -9.91 26.98
C ASP A 91 4.72 -9.49 25.79
N ALA A 92 4.08 -9.26 24.62
CA ALA A 92 4.78 -8.78 23.43
C ALA A 92 5.35 -7.37 23.62
N VAL A 93 4.62 -6.48 24.30
CA VAL A 93 5.09 -5.13 24.64
C VAL A 93 6.32 -5.20 25.56
N GLU A 94 6.33 -6.12 26.53
CA GLU A 94 7.47 -6.32 27.43
C GLU A 94 8.72 -6.87 26.69
N ASP A 95 8.54 -7.81 25.76
CA ASP A 95 9.62 -8.39 24.95
C ASP A 95 10.20 -7.42 23.90
N LEU A 96 9.32 -6.68 23.21
CA LEU A 96 9.72 -5.77 22.13
C LEU A 96 10.25 -4.44 22.64
N GLY A 97 9.72 -3.97 23.78
CA GLY A 97 9.93 -2.62 24.30
C GLY A 97 9.05 -1.59 23.58
N LEU A 98 8.61 -0.58 24.33
CA LEU A 98 7.88 0.57 23.78
C LEU A 98 8.84 1.56 23.10
N PRO A 99 8.38 2.31 22.08
CA PRO A 99 7.04 2.23 21.48
C PRO A 99 6.84 1.03 20.53
N VAL A 100 5.59 0.58 20.37
CA VAL A 100 5.20 -0.51 19.46
C VAL A 100 4.10 -0.09 18.50
N VAL A 101 3.98 -0.77 17.37
CA VAL A 101 2.86 -0.67 16.44
C VAL A 101 1.95 -1.88 16.61
N VAL A 102 0.67 -1.65 16.86
CA VAL A 102 -0.38 -2.67 16.87
C VAL A 102 -1.13 -2.61 15.54
N LYS A 103 -1.29 -3.75 14.87
CA LYS A 103 -1.97 -3.83 13.57
C LYS A 103 -2.64 -5.19 13.33
N PRO A 104 -3.71 -5.26 12.52
CA PRO A 104 -4.23 -6.54 12.06
C PRO A 104 -3.18 -7.33 11.27
N TYR A 105 -3.20 -8.66 11.41
CA TYR A 105 -2.18 -9.49 10.75
C TYR A 105 -2.37 -9.61 9.22
N ASP A 106 -3.58 -9.39 8.73
CA ASP A 106 -3.98 -9.57 7.32
C ASP A 106 -4.91 -8.42 6.86
N PHE A 107 -4.39 -7.20 6.86
CA PHE A 107 -5.10 -6.03 6.35
C PHE A 107 -4.18 -4.97 5.74
N GLY A 108 -4.72 -4.12 4.86
CA GLY A 108 -3.98 -3.08 4.14
C GLY A 108 -4.50 -1.66 4.39
N GLY A 109 -3.87 -0.65 3.77
CA GLY A 109 -4.28 0.76 3.81
C GLY A 109 -4.11 1.46 5.17
N SER A 110 -3.25 0.94 6.05
CA SER A 110 -3.13 1.44 7.42
C SER A 110 -4.41 1.29 8.27
N GLY A 111 -5.29 0.35 7.89
CA GLY A 111 -6.50 0.03 8.65
C GLY A 111 -6.20 -0.59 10.00
N GLY A 112 -6.51 0.12 11.08
CA GLY A 112 -6.26 -0.36 12.44
C GLY A 112 -4.78 -0.42 12.78
N VAL A 113 -3.92 0.32 12.07
CA VAL A 113 -2.50 0.44 12.42
C VAL A 113 -2.33 1.60 13.38
N VAL A 114 -1.90 1.31 14.61
CA VAL A 114 -1.83 2.30 15.70
C VAL A 114 -0.47 2.22 16.39
N LEU A 115 0.18 3.38 16.55
CA LEU A 115 1.35 3.53 17.40
C LEU A 115 0.92 3.60 18.87
N ALA A 116 1.57 2.82 19.72
CA ALA A 116 1.41 2.84 21.15
C ALA A 116 2.75 3.15 21.84
N THR A 117 2.75 4.17 22.68
CA THR A 117 3.88 4.60 23.51
C THR A 117 3.75 4.18 24.97
N THR A 118 2.57 3.70 25.37
CA THR A 118 2.28 3.12 26.69
C THR A 118 1.56 1.77 26.57
N ARG A 119 1.46 1.03 27.68
CA ARG A 119 0.70 -0.24 27.73
C ARG A 119 -0.80 0.02 27.51
N GLU A 120 -1.30 1.11 28.07
CA GLU A 120 -2.68 1.55 27.96
C GLU A 120 -3.02 1.92 26.50
N GLU A 121 -2.11 2.61 25.81
CA GLU A 121 -2.26 2.91 24.38
C GLU A 121 -2.19 1.65 23.53
N ALA A 122 -1.39 0.63 23.91
CA ALA A 122 -1.34 -0.63 23.18
C ALA A 122 -2.68 -1.38 23.27
N LEU A 123 -3.30 -1.42 24.46
CA LEU A 123 -4.64 -1.99 24.66
C LEU A 123 -5.70 -1.22 23.85
N ALA A 124 -5.65 0.11 23.87
CA ALA A 124 -6.54 0.94 23.07
C ALA A 124 -6.35 0.71 21.56
N GLY A 125 -5.11 0.59 21.09
CA GLY A 125 -4.77 0.28 19.70
C GLY A 125 -5.26 -1.10 19.25
N LEU A 126 -5.22 -2.10 20.13
CA LEU A 126 -5.81 -3.42 19.88
C LEU A 126 -7.34 -3.34 19.76
N ALA A 127 -8.00 -2.56 20.63
CA ALA A 127 -9.44 -2.33 20.55
C ALA A 127 -9.83 -1.62 19.24
N GLU A 128 -9.07 -0.60 18.82
CA GLU A 128 -9.27 0.09 17.54
C GLU A 128 -9.07 -0.88 16.36
N SER A 129 -8.01 -1.69 16.39
CA SER A 129 -7.76 -2.73 15.39
C SER A 129 -8.93 -3.72 15.29
N LYS A 130 -9.46 -4.18 16.43
CA LYS A 130 -10.65 -5.04 16.49
C LYS A 130 -11.88 -4.37 15.87
N GLY A 131 -12.11 -3.10 16.17
CA GLY A 131 -13.22 -2.32 15.59
C GLY A 131 -13.15 -2.23 14.06
N VAL A 132 -11.96 -1.93 13.52
CA VAL A 132 -11.72 -1.87 12.07
C VAL A 132 -11.98 -3.23 11.41
N ILE A 133 -11.49 -4.33 12.00
CA ILE A 133 -11.71 -5.67 11.47
C ILE A 133 -13.19 -6.07 11.54
N ALA A 134 -13.90 -5.71 12.61
CA ALA A 134 -15.34 -5.95 12.71
C ALA A 134 -16.12 -5.20 11.62
N GLN A 135 -15.71 -3.97 11.29
CA GLN A 135 -16.36 -3.16 10.26
C GLN A 135 -16.09 -3.65 8.83
N TYR A 136 -14.86 -4.06 8.54
CA TYR A 136 -14.40 -4.28 7.16
C TYR A 136 -14.07 -5.74 6.83
N GLY A 137 -13.92 -6.62 7.82
CA GLY A 137 -13.41 -7.98 7.66
C GLY A 137 -14.20 -8.84 6.67
N ALA A 138 -15.53 -8.74 6.69
CA ALA A 138 -16.37 -9.48 5.76
C ALA A 138 -16.19 -9.02 4.30
N ALA A 139 -16.03 -7.71 4.07
CA ALA A 139 -15.91 -7.16 2.72
C ALA A 139 -14.55 -7.51 2.08
N PHE A 140 -13.50 -7.61 2.89
CA PHE A 140 -12.14 -7.88 2.44
C PHE A 140 -11.66 -9.31 2.69
N ASN A 141 -12.53 -10.20 3.20
CA ASN A 141 -12.20 -11.60 3.50
C ASN A 141 -10.99 -11.74 4.45
N ILE A 142 -10.94 -10.91 5.49
CA ILE A 142 -9.85 -10.92 6.47
C ILE A 142 -9.97 -12.16 7.35
N LEU A 143 -8.92 -12.97 7.39
CA LEU A 143 -8.94 -14.28 8.02
C LEU A 143 -8.61 -14.22 9.52
N GLY A 144 -9.51 -13.69 10.36
CA GLY A 144 -9.50 -14.02 11.79
C GLY A 144 -9.21 -12.88 12.77
N ASP A 145 -8.87 -13.27 14.00
CA ASP A 145 -8.81 -12.45 15.22
C ASP A 145 -7.36 -12.23 15.71
N LYS A 146 -6.41 -12.28 14.78
CA LYS A 146 -4.97 -12.18 15.05
C LYS A 146 -4.43 -10.79 14.76
N TYR A 147 -3.55 -10.34 15.63
CA TYR A 147 -2.90 -9.03 15.53
C TYR A 147 -1.39 -9.19 15.61
N LEU A 148 -0.68 -8.26 14.99
CA LEU A 148 0.77 -8.18 15.05
C LEU A 148 1.15 -6.97 15.92
N VAL A 149 2.01 -7.22 16.90
CA VAL A 149 2.69 -6.19 17.68
C VAL A 149 4.11 -6.11 17.15
N GLU A 150 4.54 -4.93 16.73
CA GLU A 150 5.80 -4.74 16.04
C GLU A 150 6.63 -3.62 16.68
N GLN A 151 7.94 -3.81 16.74
CA GLN A 151 8.87 -2.75 17.10
C GLN A 151 8.64 -1.53 16.20
N PHE A 152 8.46 -0.35 16.79
CA PHE A 152 8.35 0.86 16.00
C PHE A 152 9.73 1.30 15.47
N VAL A 153 9.80 1.61 14.17
CA VAL A 153 10.95 2.29 13.57
C VAL A 153 10.70 3.79 13.68
N ASP A 154 11.41 4.43 14.60
CA ASP A 154 11.22 5.84 14.95
C ASP A 154 11.75 6.80 13.89
N SER A 155 10.87 7.08 12.92
CA SER A 155 11.11 7.97 11.78
C SER A 155 9.80 8.26 11.05
N ASP A 156 9.80 9.31 10.23
CA ASP A 156 8.77 9.60 9.23
C ASP A 156 9.30 9.46 7.79
N ASP A 157 10.55 9.03 7.64
CA ASP A 157 11.17 8.76 6.34
C ASP A 157 10.82 7.36 5.87
N GLU A 158 9.89 7.31 4.92
CA GLU A 158 9.33 6.10 4.37
C GLU A 158 9.14 6.26 2.86
N VAL A 159 9.48 5.20 2.13
CA VAL A 159 9.28 5.08 0.70
C VAL A 159 8.59 3.77 0.38
N SER A 160 7.94 3.70 -0.78
CA SER A 160 7.74 2.42 -1.45
C SER A 160 8.68 2.26 -2.63
N VAL A 161 9.04 1.02 -2.93
CA VAL A 161 9.87 0.63 -4.06
C VAL A 161 9.07 -0.34 -4.91
N GLU A 162 8.85 0.03 -6.16
CA GLU A 162 8.09 -0.77 -7.11
C GLU A 162 9.06 -1.67 -7.88
N VAL A 163 8.97 -2.98 -7.68
CA VAL A 163 9.94 -3.96 -8.20
C VAL A 163 9.27 -4.87 -9.22
N LEU A 164 9.75 -4.86 -10.47
CA LEU A 164 9.36 -5.87 -11.46
C LEU A 164 10.15 -7.16 -11.21
N CYS A 165 9.43 -8.25 -10.96
CA CYS A 165 9.96 -9.60 -10.85
C CYS A 165 9.60 -10.37 -12.12
N GLY A 166 10.48 -11.23 -12.63
CA GLY A 166 10.23 -12.02 -13.84
C GLY A 166 11.51 -12.65 -14.38
N ALA A 167 11.38 -13.69 -15.22
CA ALA A 167 12.52 -14.32 -15.90
C ALA A 167 13.70 -14.70 -14.96
N GLY A 168 13.40 -15.09 -13.71
CA GLY A 168 14.42 -15.44 -12.70
C GLY A 168 15.23 -14.27 -12.15
N ARG A 169 14.84 -13.02 -12.43
CA ARG A 169 15.50 -11.79 -11.97
C ARG A 169 14.47 -10.81 -11.39
N ALA A 170 14.95 -9.73 -10.80
CA ALA A 170 14.13 -8.60 -10.37
C ALA A 170 14.85 -7.27 -10.59
N ARG A 171 14.08 -6.22 -10.89
CA ARG A 171 14.56 -4.85 -11.11
C ARG A 171 13.60 -3.83 -10.52
N VAL A 172 14.16 -2.80 -9.88
CA VAL A 172 13.38 -1.65 -9.41
C VAL A 172 12.96 -0.81 -10.60
N LEU A 173 11.67 -0.48 -10.65
CA LEU A 173 11.06 0.43 -11.61
C LEU A 173 11.05 1.87 -11.09
N ALA A 174 10.60 2.07 -9.85
CA ALA A 174 10.47 3.39 -9.27
C ALA A 174 10.63 3.33 -7.74
N VAL A 175 11.07 4.45 -7.17
CA VAL A 175 10.98 4.73 -5.74
C VAL A 175 9.98 5.87 -5.55
N THR A 176 9.05 5.68 -4.63
CA THR A 176 7.94 6.60 -4.34
C THR A 176 8.09 7.11 -2.91
N GLU A 177 8.05 8.42 -2.71
CA GLU A 177 8.00 9.00 -1.37
C GLU A 177 6.62 8.85 -0.77
N LYS A 178 6.56 8.50 0.53
CA LYS A 178 5.32 8.44 1.28
C LYS A 178 5.26 9.60 2.28
N TYR A 179 4.09 10.20 2.40
CA TYR A 179 3.76 11.19 3.42
C TYR A 179 2.64 10.64 4.27
N LEU A 180 2.84 10.60 5.59
CA LEU A 180 1.91 9.96 6.52
C LEU A 180 1.27 10.99 7.45
N SER A 181 0.10 10.63 7.98
CA SER A 181 -0.60 11.40 9.00
C SER A 181 0.21 11.53 10.28
N PRO A 182 -0.07 12.54 11.10
CA PRO A 182 0.42 12.58 12.47
C PRO A 182 0.06 11.32 13.25
N ARG A 183 0.90 11.00 14.23
CA ARG A 183 0.68 9.87 15.15
C ARG A 183 -0.58 10.07 16.00
N PRO A 184 -1.24 8.99 16.43
CA PRO A 184 -0.80 7.59 16.42
C PRO A 184 -1.08 6.82 15.12
N TRP A 185 -1.68 7.44 14.12
CA TRP A 185 -2.01 6.80 12.85
C TRP A 185 -0.90 6.93 11.81
N PHE A 186 -1.10 6.22 10.70
CA PHE A 186 -0.18 6.15 9.58
C PHE A 186 -0.92 6.30 8.23
N ALA A 187 -2.02 7.05 8.22
CA ALA A 187 -2.78 7.26 6.99
C ALA A 187 -1.93 8.01 5.97
N GLU A 188 -1.90 7.52 4.74
CA GLU A 188 -1.16 8.15 3.66
C GLU A 188 -1.86 9.46 3.27
N LEU A 189 -1.07 10.53 3.22
CA LEU A 189 -1.48 11.89 2.85
C LEU A 189 -1.06 12.25 1.42
N ALA A 190 0.07 11.72 0.95
CA ALA A 190 0.52 11.89 -0.42
C ALA A 190 1.56 10.83 -0.80
N HIS A 191 1.70 10.64 -2.11
CA HIS A 191 2.74 9.83 -2.74
C HIS A 191 3.39 10.63 -3.87
N LEU A 192 4.72 10.71 -3.90
CA LEU A 192 5.49 11.47 -4.91
C LEU A 192 6.49 10.58 -5.64
N VAL A 193 6.52 10.68 -6.96
CA VAL A 193 7.37 9.88 -7.86
C VAL A 193 8.09 10.80 -8.86
N PRO A 194 9.41 10.68 -9.06
CA PRO A 194 10.34 9.83 -8.32
C PRO A 194 10.68 10.42 -6.95
N SER A 195 11.04 9.56 -6.00
CA SER A 195 11.64 9.98 -4.73
C SER A 195 13.03 10.56 -4.93
N HIS A 196 13.44 11.48 -4.05
CA HIS A 196 14.85 11.91 -3.92
C HIS A 196 15.82 10.74 -3.65
N ARG A 197 15.32 9.59 -3.17
CA ARG A 197 16.10 8.36 -2.96
C ARG A 197 16.25 7.49 -4.22
N THR A 198 15.72 7.94 -5.36
CA THR A 198 15.89 7.24 -6.64
C THR A 198 17.36 7.17 -7.01
N GLY A 199 17.85 5.98 -7.37
CA GLY A 199 19.26 5.73 -7.66
C GLY A 199 20.09 5.23 -6.46
N ASP A 200 19.53 5.15 -5.26
CA ASP A 200 20.19 4.52 -4.10
C ASP A 200 20.36 3.00 -4.32
N ALA A 201 21.60 2.57 -4.56
CA ALA A 201 21.93 1.17 -4.81
C ALA A 201 21.63 0.24 -3.61
N ALA A 202 21.77 0.74 -2.38
CA ALA A 202 21.51 -0.06 -1.18
C ALA A 202 20.01 -0.24 -0.95
N LEU A 203 19.22 0.79 -1.20
CA LEU A 203 17.75 0.72 -1.17
C LEU A 203 17.22 -0.26 -2.23
N THR A 204 17.70 -0.12 -3.46
CA THR A 204 17.25 -0.97 -4.58
C THR A 204 17.65 -2.43 -4.39
N ASP A 205 18.87 -2.71 -3.90
CA ASP A 205 19.29 -4.07 -3.52
C ASP A 205 18.42 -4.65 -2.40
N LEU A 206 18.13 -3.87 -1.36
CA LEU A 206 17.29 -4.32 -0.25
C LEU A 206 15.89 -4.70 -0.73
N ALA A 207 15.26 -3.89 -1.57
CA ALA A 207 13.93 -4.16 -2.11
C ALA A 207 13.91 -5.43 -2.99
N VAL A 208 14.93 -5.62 -3.82
CA VAL A 208 15.09 -6.84 -4.63
C VAL A 208 15.29 -8.06 -3.73
N ARG A 209 16.17 -7.98 -2.72
CA ARG A 209 16.39 -9.09 -1.78
C ARG A 209 15.13 -9.43 -0.99
N ALA A 210 14.31 -8.44 -0.63
CA ALA A 210 13.02 -8.67 0.01
C ALA A 210 12.09 -9.48 -0.89
N CYS A 211 11.94 -9.10 -2.17
CA CYS A 211 11.11 -9.83 -3.13
C CYS A 211 11.60 -11.28 -3.32
N VAL A 212 12.91 -11.47 -3.47
CA VAL A 212 13.55 -12.79 -3.60
C VAL A 212 13.34 -13.64 -2.34
N ALA A 213 13.50 -13.06 -1.14
CA ALA A 213 13.30 -13.74 0.13
C ALA A 213 11.87 -14.27 0.30
N LEU A 214 10.88 -13.55 -0.24
CA LEU A 214 9.49 -13.99 -0.21
C LEU A 214 9.12 -14.95 -1.34
N GLY A 215 10.00 -15.14 -2.33
CA GLY A 215 9.74 -16.00 -3.49
C GLY A 215 8.86 -15.34 -4.56
N VAL A 216 8.80 -14.01 -4.60
CA VAL A 216 8.05 -13.28 -5.64
C VAL A 216 8.84 -13.33 -6.94
N ASP A 217 8.36 -14.11 -7.90
CA ASP A 217 9.08 -14.44 -9.14
C ASP A 217 8.48 -13.81 -10.41
N ARG A 218 7.33 -13.12 -10.28
CA ARG A 218 6.60 -12.51 -11.38
C ARG A 218 5.77 -11.31 -10.93
N GLY A 219 5.38 -10.49 -11.89
CA GLY A 219 4.60 -9.29 -11.67
C GLY A 219 5.40 -8.17 -10.99
N LEU A 220 4.66 -7.18 -10.53
CA LEU A 220 5.18 -6.04 -9.76
C LEU A 220 4.99 -6.39 -8.29
N ALA A 221 5.99 -6.09 -7.49
CA ALA A 221 5.91 -6.08 -6.05
C ALA A 221 6.02 -4.64 -5.54
N HIS A 222 5.24 -4.32 -4.52
CA HIS A 222 5.28 -3.06 -3.82
C HIS A 222 5.95 -3.28 -2.46
N VAL A 223 7.13 -2.69 -2.28
CA VAL A 223 7.98 -2.88 -1.10
C VAL A 223 8.01 -1.59 -0.29
N GLU A 224 7.48 -1.59 0.92
CA GLU A 224 7.53 -0.44 1.83
C GLU A 224 8.78 -0.51 2.69
N ILE A 225 9.57 0.57 2.71
CA ILE A 225 10.83 0.66 3.43
C ILE A 225 10.86 1.94 4.25
N LYS A 226 11.21 1.80 5.53
CA LYS A 226 11.35 2.90 6.46
C LYS A 226 12.79 3.05 6.90
N PHE A 227 13.28 4.27 7.00
CA PHE A 227 14.65 4.56 7.43
C PHE A 227 14.64 4.94 8.91
N GLY A 228 15.41 4.24 9.74
CA GLY A 228 15.61 4.64 11.14
C GLY A 228 16.31 6.00 11.24
N ALA A 229 16.37 6.59 12.44
CA ALA A 229 17.03 7.87 12.67
C ALA A 229 18.52 7.90 12.26
N ASP A 230 19.17 6.75 12.21
CA ASP A 230 20.55 6.54 11.74
C ASP A 230 20.66 6.33 10.21
N GLY A 231 19.54 6.41 9.48
CA GLY A 231 19.46 6.12 8.06
C GLY A 231 19.39 4.64 7.71
N THR A 232 19.36 3.72 8.69
CA THR A 232 19.28 2.29 8.42
C THR A 232 17.91 1.92 7.82
N PRO A 233 17.83 1.26 6.65
CA PRO A 233 16.57 0.87 6.05
C PRO A 233 15.99 -0.43 6.66
N TRP A 234 14.67 -0.43 6.86
CA TRP A 234 13.88 -1.52 7.41
C TRP A 234 12.72 -1.83 6.46
N VAL A 235 12.62 -3.07 6.00
CA VAL A 235 11.46 -3.52 5.20
C VAL A 235 10.24 -3.61 6.12
N ILE A 236 9.22 -2.82 5.83
CA ILE A 236 7.97 -2.77 6.58
C ILE A 236 6.99 -3.80 6.01
N GLU A 237 6.77 -3.77 4.70
CA GLU A 237 5.82 -4.64 4.01
C GLU A 237 6.26 -4.93 2.57
N VAL A 238 5.84 -6.09 2.04
CA VAL A 238 6.03 -6.46 0.64
C VAL A 238 4.73 -7.09 0.16
N ALA A 239 4.12 -6.49 -0.85
CA ALA A 239 2.93 -7.02 -1.50
C ALA A 239 3.24 -7.45 -2.93
N ALA A 240 2.86 -8.67 -3.32
CA ALA A 240 3.08 -9.23 -4.65
C ALA A 240 2.06 -8.72 -5.69
N ARG A 241 1.87 -7.41 -5.75
CA ARG A 241 0.93 -6.70 -6.64
C ARG A 241 1.40 -5.26 -6.88
N PRO A 242 0.89 -4.57 -7.91
CA PRO A 242 1.17 -3.14 -8.12
C PRO A 242 0.74 -2.28 -6.91
N GLY A 243 1.44 -1.18 -6.64
CA GLY A 243 1.08 -0.23 -5.58
C GLY A 243 -0.34 0.33 -5.75
N GLY A 244 -1.03 0.57 -4.63
CA GLY A 244 -2.36 1.18 -4.59
C GLY A 244 -2.32 2.70 -4.72
N ASP A 245 -3.39 3.38 -4.31
CA ASP A 245 -3.43 4.84 -4.12
C ASP A 245 -3.05 5.67 -5.36
N GLY A 246 -3.23 5.13 -6.58
CA GLY A 246 -2.85 5.83 -7.82
C GLY A 246 -1.34 5.96 -8.03
N ILE A 247 -0.51 5.28 -7.22
CA ILE A 247 0.96 5.30 -7.34
C ILE A 247 1.38 4.86 -8.75
N MET A 248 0.75 3.81 -9.29
CA MET A 248 1.05 3.32 -10.64
C MET A 248 0.79 4.37 -11.73
N ASP A 249 -0.24 5.21 -11.56
CA ASP A 249 -0.52 6.29 -12.50
C ASP A 249 0.55 7.39 -12.39
N GLN A 250 1.07 7.65 -11.18
CA GLN A 250 2.18 8.58 -10.97
C GLN A 250 3.50 8.03 -11.57
N VAL A 251 3.75 6.72 -11.43
CA VAL A 251 4.89 6.05 -12.07
C VAL A 251 4.79 6.14 -13.60
N GLU A 252 3.62 5.89 -14.17
CA GLU A 252 3.41 5.99 -15.62
C GLU A 252 3.68 7.40 -16.13
N ARG A 253 3.24 8.44 -15.40
CA ARG A 253 3.49 9.83 -15.77
C ARG A 253 4.95 10.24 -15.61
N ALA A 254 5.58 9.84 -14.51
CA ALA A 254 6.96 10.19 -14.22
C ALA A 254 7.95 9.52 -15.18
N TYR A 255 7.71 8.26 -15.58
CA TYR A 255 8.63 7.46 -16.40
C TYR A 255 8.19 7.28 -17.85
N GLU A 256 6.99 7.72 -18.23
CA GLU A 256 6.36 7.46 -19.54
C GLU A 256 6.31 5.96 -19.88
N LEU A 257 6.19 5.12 -18.85
CA LEU A 257 6.22 3.67 -18.95
C LEU A 257 5.05 3.08 -18.16
N ASN A 258 4.13 2.41 -18.87
CA ASN A 258 2.93 1.84 -18.26
C ASN A 258 3.26 0.63 -17.34
N PRO A 259 3.11 0.75 -16.00
CA PRO A 259 3.46 -0.30 -15.07
C PRO A 259 2.51 -1.51 -15.14
N TYR A 260 1.25 -1.31 -15.49
CA TYR A 260 0.30 -2.42 -15.67
C TYR A 260 0.65 -3.29 -16.87
N ARG A 261 1.21 -2.71 -17.94
CA ARG A 261 1.74 -3.46 -19.08
C ARG A 261 2.95 -4.30 -18.67
N LEU A 262 3.84 -3.76 -17.83
CA LEU A 262 4.97 -4.52 -17.26
C LEU A 262 4.47 -5.68 -16.39
N HIS A 263 3.49 -5.40 -15.53
CA HIS A 263 2.89 -6.38 -14.63
C HIS A 263 2.27 -7.56 -15.40
N VAL A 264 1.39 -7.26 -16.36
CA VAL A 264 0.75 -8.26 -17.23
C VAL A 264 1.79 -9.00 -18.08
N GLY A 265 2.76 -8.27 -18.64
CA GLY A 265 3.83 -8.84 -19.45
C GLY A 265 4.66 -9.87 -18.69
N SER A 266 5.03 -9.59 -17.44
CA SER A 266 5.75 -10.53 -16.58
C SER A 266 4.90 -11.80 -16.30
N TYR A 267 3.60 -11.65 -16.02
CA TYR A 267 2.69 -12.80 -15.88
C TYR A 267 2.56 -13.65 -17.15
N LEU A 268 2.72 -13.03 -18.32
CA LEU A 268 2.76 -13.72 -19.62
C LEU A 268 4.13 -14.32 -19.95
N GLY A 269 5.13 -14.19 -19.07
CA GLY A 269 6.48 -14.69 -19.28
C GLY A 269 7.34 -13.85 -20.22
N ILE A 270 6.97 -12.59 -20.46
CA ILE A 270 7.76 -11.65 -21.27
C ILE A 270 8.84 -11.03 -20.36
N ASP A 271 10.11 -11.15 -20.75
CA ASP A 271 11.19 -10.44 -20.07
C ASP A 271 11.15 -8.96 -20.46
N LEU A 272 10.80 -8.11 -19.48
CA LEU A 272 10.70 -6.66 -19.62
C LEU A 272 11.67 -5.93 -18.69
N LEU A 273 12.59 -6.66 -18.05
CA LEU A 273 13.47 -6.11 -17.03
C LEU A 273 14.52 -5.16 -17.62
N ASP A 274 14.94 -5.36 -18.86
CA ASP A 274 15.87 -4.46 -19.52
C ASP A 274 15.16 -3.15 -19.96
N THR A 275 13.86 -3.21 -20.27
CA THR A 275 13.02 -2.01 -20.45
C THR A 275 12.95 -1.21 -19.15
N VAL A 276 12.77 -1.89 -18.01
CA VAL A 276 12.78 -1.24 -16.69
C VAL A 276 14.14 -0.64 -16.37
N ALA A 277 15.23 -1.36 -16.65
CA ALA A 277 16.59 -0.89 -16.38
C ALA A 277 16.99 0.35 -17.19
N ALA A 278 16.40 0.54 -18.38
CA ALA A 278 16.65 1.70 -19.23
C ALA A 278 15.74 2.90 -18.93
N ALA A 279 14.71 2.72 -18.09
CA ALA A 279 13.74 3.78 -17.81
C ALA A 279 14.34 4.83 -16.85
N THR A 280 14.18 6.10 -17.19
CA THR A 280 14.57 7.25 -16.36
C THR A 280 13.38 8.18 -16.20
N PRO A 281 13.14 8.77 -15.02
CA PRO A 281 12.06 9.71 -14.83
C PRO A 281 12.33 10.99 -15.65
N VAL A 282 11.28 11.54 -16.26
CA VAL A 282 11.34 12.75 -17.09
C VAL A 282 10.64 13.95 -16.45
N ARG A 283 9.89 13.70 -15.36
CA ARG A 283 9.15 14.69 -14.58
C ARG A 283 8.83 14.15 -13.18
N THR A 284 8.39 15.02 -12.28
CA THR A 284 7.79 14.59 -11.01
C THR A 284 6.28 14.54 -11.12
N SER A 285 5.68 13.46 -10.64
CA SER A 285 4.24 13.26 -10.54
C SER A 285 3.89 12.87 -9.11
N ALA A 286 2.82 13.42 -8.56
CA ALA A 286 2.34 13.08 -7.23
C ALA A 286 0.83 12.95 -7.18
N ILE A 287 0.36 12.20 -6.19
CA ILE A 287 -1.03 12.18 -5.78
C ILE A 287 -1.08 12.54 -4.31
N ALA A 288 -2.01 13.42 -3.93
CA ALA A 288 -2.19 13.86 -2.56
C ALA A 288 -3.67 13.84 -2.20
N PHE A 289 -3.97 13.59 -0.93
CA PHE A 289 -5.33 13.35 -0.46
C PHE A 289 -5.89 14.60 0.20
N LEU A 290 -7.08 14.99 -0.24
CA LEU A 290 -7.82 16.11 0.33
C LEU A 290 -8.42 15.69 1.66
N LYS A 291 -8.33 16.58 2.64
CA LYS A 291 -8.74 16.31 4.01
C LYS A 291 -9.52 17.48 4.61
N ALA A 292 -10.81 17.30 4.82
CA ALA A 292 -11.61 18.26 5.57
C ALA A 292 -11.22 18.27 7.06
N ALA A 293 -11.39 19.42 7.73
CA ALA A 293 -11.24 19.49 9.18
C ALA A 293 -12.30 18.61 9.88
N PRO A 294 -11.98 17.97 11.03
CA PRO A 294 -12.93 17.12 11.74
C PRO A 294 -14.22 17.88 12.10
N GLY A 295 -15.36 17.30 11.75
CA GLY A 295 -16.66 17.96 11.91
C GLY A 295 -17.64 17.57 10.81
N ARG A 296 -18.80 18.25 10.78
CA ARG A 296 -19.77 18.07 9.69
C ARG A 296 -19.37 18.96 8.52
N ILE A 297 -19.26 18.39 7.33
CA ILE A 297 -19.07 19.14 6.09
C ILE A 297 -20.38 19.86 5.79
N LEU A 298 -20.36 21.19 5.87
CA LEU A 298 -21.51 22.06 5.62
C LEU A 298 -21.67 22.38 4.14
N ASP A 299 -20.53 22.55 3.45
CA ASP A 299 -20.50 22.84 2.01
C ASP A 299 -19.20 22.30 1.36
N VAL A 300 -19.25 22.12 0.05
CA VAL A 300 -18.12 21.68 -0.80
C VAL A 300 -17.99 22.64 -1.98
N LEU A 301 -16.97 23.48 -1.94
CA LEU A 301 -16.66 24.50 -2.95
C LEU A 301 -15.84 23.92 -4.10
N ASP A 302 -15.76 24.63 -5.22
CA ASP A 302 -15.06 24.16 -6.42
C ASP A 302 -13.52 24.29 -6.37
N GLY A 303 -13.00 24.96 -5.34
CA GLY A 303 -11.57 25.10 -5.07
C GLY A 303 -10.80 25.92 -6.11
N LYS A 304 -11.45 26.84 -6.82
CA LYS A 304 -10.82 27.62 -7.90
C LYS A 304 -10.36 29.02 -7.47
N PRO A 305 -9.30 29.57 -8.12
CA PRO A 305 -8.50 28.96 -9.20
C PRO A 305 -7.53 27.88 -8.71
N LEU A 306 -7.26 26.88 -9.55
CA LEU A 306 -6.32 25.80 -9.21
C LEU A 306 -4.86 26.26 -9.41
N PRO A 307 -3.93 25.86 -8.51
CA PRO A 307 -2.50 26.00 -8.73
C PRO A 307 -2.05 25.35 -10.05
N PRO A 308 -1.02 25.88 -10.75
CA PRO A 308 -0.59 25.39 -12.05
C PRO A 308 -0.11 23.94 -12.05
N GLU A 309 0.42 23.45 -10.93
CA GLU A 309 0.86 22.07 -10.74
C GLU A 309 -0.32 21.08 -10.59
N VAL A 310 -1.54 21.56 -10.31
CA VAL A 310 -2.71 20.70 -10.10
C VAL A 310 -3.31 20.28 -11.44
N ARG A 311 -3.17 18.99 -11.74
CA ARG A 311 -3.65 18.38 -12.98
C ARG A 311 -5.11 17.97 -12.89
N SER A 312 -5.52 17.42 -11.76
CA SER A 312 -6.87 16.93 -11.55
C SER A 312 -7.28 17.06 -10.08
N VAL A 313 -8.58 17.26 -9.86
CA VAL A 313 -9.20 17.27 -8.54
C VAL A 313 -10.39 16.33 -8.56
N ASN A 314 -10.44 15.40 -7.61
CA ASN A 314 -11.55 14.49 -7.43
C ASN A 314 -12.03 14.59 -5.97
N ILE A 315 -13.25 15.09 -5.78
CA ILE A 315 -13.86 15.22 -4.47
C ILE A 315 -14.90 14.11 -4.32
N ALA A 316 -14.74 13.29 -3.29
CA ALA A 316 -15.65 12.20 -2.97
C ALA A 316 -16.68 12.61 -1.90
N ALA A 317 -16.31 13.53 -1.01
CA ALA A 317 -17.18 14.02 0.05
C ALA A 317 -18.27 14.96 -0.47
N LYS A 318 -19.38 15.03 0.26
CA LYS A 318 -20.53 15.90 -0.03
C LYS A 318 -21.01 16.63 1.23
N PRO A 319 -21.75 17.74 1.07
CA PRO A 319 -22.41 18.38 2.20
C PRO A 319 -23.25 17.38 3.00
N GLY A 320 -23.08 17.41 4.32
CA GLY A 320 -23.73 16.53 5.27
C GLY A 320 -22.89 15.32 5.72
N ASP A 321 -21.78 15.01 5.04
CA ASP A 321 -20.84 13.98 5.50
C ASP A 321 -20.13 14.43 6.79
N VAL A 322 -19.64 13.47 7.58
CA VAL A 322 -18.86 13.72 8.80
C VAL A 322 -17.40 13.39 8.51
N SER A 323 -16.54 14.38 8.66
CA SER A 323 -15.10 14.24 8.53
C SER A 323 -14.47 13.83 9.86
N HIS A 324 -13.56 12.86 9.81
CA HIS A 324 -12.77 12.39 10.95
C HIS A 324 -11.30 12.76 10.78
N ALA A 325 -10.47 12.53 11.81
CA ALA A 325 -9.02 12.57 11.63
C ALA A 325 -8.58 11.59 10.52
N ALA A 326 -7.45 11.88 9.86
CA ALA A 326 -6.86 11.00 8.85
C ALA A 326 -6.31 9.73 9.51
N LYS A 327 -7.17 8.73 9.72
CA LYS A 327 -6.82 7.49 10.43
C LYS A 327 -6.37 6.37 9.50
N ASN A 328 -6.96 6.29 8.31
CA ASN A 328 -6.70 5.29 7.28
C ASN A 328 -7.26 5.75 5.92
N TRP A 329 -7.14 4.92 4.89
CA TRP A 329 -7.59 5.24 3.52
C TRP A 329 -9.05 5.71 3.42
N SER A 330 -9.96 5.25 4.28
CA SER A 330 -11.40 5.54 4.17
C SER A 330 -11.80 6.92 4.71
N THR A 331 -10.87 7.60 5.37
CA THR A 331 -11.10 8.92 6.00
C THR A 331 -10.68 10.11 5.13
N ARG A 332 -10.39 9.86 3.85
CA ARG A 332 -9.96 10.87 2.87
C ARG A 332 -11.18 11.39 2.11
N GLU A 333 -11.35 12.71 2.00
CA GLU A 333 -12.51 13.34 1.38
C GLU A 333 -12.38 13.55 -0.14
N GLY A 334 -11.18 13.35 -0.67
CA GLY A 334 -10.88 13.46 -2.08
C GLY A 334 -9.40 13.29 -2.36
N LEU A 335 -9.00 13.58 -3.58
CA LEU A 335 -7.61 13.54 -4.01
C LEU A 335 -7.35 14.59 -5.09
N ILE A 336 -6.08 14.92 -5.24
CA ILE A 336 -5.54 15.72 -6.33
C ILE A 336 -4.35 14.99 -6.95
N GLU A 337 -4.17 15.18 -8.24
CA GLU A 337 -2.95 14.77 -8.95
C GLU A 337 -2.14 16.01 -9.30
N LEU A 338 -0.84 15.93 -9.11
CA LEU A 338 0.12 17.03 -9.21
C LEU A 338 1.25 16.64 -10.17
N GLU A 339 1.76 17.62 -10.90
CA GLU A 339 2.86 17.42 -11.85
C GLU A 339 3.81 18.62 -11.84
N TRP A 340 5.11 18.32 -11.89
CA TRP A 340 6.19 19.31 -12.04
C TRP A 340 7.16 18.84 -13.12
N ASP A 341 7.60 19.75 -13.99
CA ASP A 341 8.60 19.45 -15.01
C ASP A 341 9.98 19.11 -14.42
N GLU A 342 10.25 19.57 -13.19
CA GLU A 342 11.51 19.33 -12.48
C GLU A 342 11.52 18.02 -11.68
N LEU A 343 12.71 17.47 -11.48
CA LEU A 343 12.96 16.34 -10.58
C LEU A 343 13.50 16.87 -9.25
N PHE A 344 12.84 16.55 -8.15
CA PHE A 344 13.30 16.96 -6.83
C PHE A 344 14.50 16.12 -6.36
N ASP A 345 15.58 16.79 -5.96
CA ASP A 345 16.80 16.18 -5.42
C ASP A 345 16.79 16.02 -3.89
N ALA A 346 15.76 16.57 -3.24
CA ALA A 346 15.51 16.48 -1.81
C ALA A 346 14.01 16.24 -1.53
N ARG A 347 13.72 15.65 -0.37
CA ARG A 347 12.34 15.46 0.10
C ARG A 347 11.63 16.81 0.21
N THR A 348 10.40 16.90 -0.30
CA THR A 348 9.65 18.17 -0.38
C THR A 348 8.23 18.06 0.18
N PRO A 349 7.76 19.00 1.01
CA PRO A 349 6.40 18.94 1.56
C PRO A 349 5.31 19.33 0.54
N LEU A 350 5.69 19.76 -0.67
CA LEU A 350 4.78 20.38 -1.65
C LEU A 350 3.47 19.60 -1.87
N PRO A 351 3.46 18.27 -2.12
CA PRO A 351 2.20 17.56 -2.35
C PRO A 351 1.21 17.69 -1.19
N VAL A 352 1.72 17.62 0.04
CA VAL A 352 0.90 17.74 1.26
C VAL A 352 0.45 19.18 1.45
N THR A 353 1.33 20.15 1.24
CA THR A 353 1.00 21.58 1.36
C THR A 353 -0.10 21.98 0.37
N VAL A 354 0.05 21.62 -0.90
CA VAL A 354 -0.95 21.95 -1.94
C VAL A 354 -2.30 21.28 -1.63
N ALA A 355 -2.31 20.01 -1.23
CA ALA A 355 -3.54 19.32 -0.84
C ALA A 355 -4.21 19.94 0.38
N LYS A 356 -3.43 20.38 1.37
CA LYS A 356 -3.95 21.07 2.54
C LYS A 356 -4.57 22.42 2.16
N ASP A 357 -3.85 23.23 1.39
CA ASP A 357 -4.32 24.56 1.00
C ASP A 357 -5.59 24.49 0.13
N LEU A 358 -5.70 23.47 -0.74
CA LEU A 358 -6.94 23.20 -1.47
C LEU A 358 -8.05 22.65 -0.57
N SER A 359 -7.72 21.81 0.41
CA SER A 359 -8.72 21.31 1.37
C SER A 359 -9.35 22.46 2.16
N ASP A 360 -8.55 23.43 2.61
CA ASP A 360 -9.01 24.62 3.33
C ASP A 360 -9.89 25.54 2.44
N GLN A 361 -9.70 25.50 1.11
CA GLN A 361 -10.52 26.23 0.14
C GLN A 361 -11.81 25.48 -0.23
N ILE A 362 -11.78 24.14 -0.24
CA ILE A 362 -12.87 23.29 -0.73
C ILE A 362 -13.89 23.02 0.37
N PHE A 363 -13.45 22.69 1.58
CA PHE A 363 -14.35 22.18 2.62
C PHE A 363 -14.74 23.23 3.64
N VAL A 364 -16.04 23.51 3.73
CA VAL A 364 -16.60 24.30 4.83
C VAL A 364 -17.08 23.34 5.90
N THR A 365 -16.46 23.36 7.07
CA THR A 365 -16.76 22.43 8.18
C THR A 365 -17.30 23.18 9.39
N GLY A 366 -18.32 22.60 10.03
CA GLY A 366 -18.86 23.06 11.31
C GLY A 366 -18.77 21.99 12.39
N GLU A 367 -19.13 22.35 13.62
CA GLU A 367 -19.22 21.39 14.72
C GLU A 367 -20.16 20.23 14.35
N ALA A 368 -19.74 19.00 14.66
CA ALA A 368 -20.62 17.85 14.54
C ALA A 368 -21.75 18.02 15.58
N ALA A 369 -22.96 18.37 15.13
CA ALA A 369 -24.10 18.52 16.02
C ALA A 369 -24.33 17.21 16.82
N GLY A 370 -24.06 17.27 18.13
CA GLY A 370 -24.47 16.32 19.18
C GLY A 370 -24.16 14.84 18.91
N ALA A 371 -23.09 14.33 19.53
CA ALA A 371 -22.87 12.89 19.72
C ALA A 371 -23.93 12.28 20.67
#